data_AF-A0A4V5ZX71-F1
#
_entry.id   AF-A0A4V5ZX71-F1
#
_cell.length_a   1.000
_cell.length_b   1.000
_cell.length_c   1.000
_cell.angle_alpha   90.00
_cell.angle_beta   90.00
_cell.angle_gamma   90.00
#
_symmetry.space_group_name_H-M   'P 1'
#
loop_
_entity.id
_entity.type
_entity.pdbx_description
1 polymer ?
#
loop_
_entity_poly.entity_id
_entity_poly.type
_entity_poly.pdbx_seq_one_letter_code
_entity_poly.pdbx_strand_id
1 'polypeptide(L)'
;MHYGRKTFAKSPLSPTLQPYDQNYNQNLGQRAFIAFTDAKEINEMYCKGICPKKLFCLHGGYTDPKDCTKCRCPDGLGGKLCNEVAPSASNCGQGDLRAANKFVNLAMNGASECNYRITVPEGKKLTLIVDQANFDGGAGKQAACEENFVEIKYGANLEMAGARFCPRSLNGPTEIQSSKSVYVIYKSQKNESEFSLRYKIDA
;
A
#
# COMPACT_ATOMS: atom_id res chain seq x y z
N MET A 1 1.09 -16.74 -0.30
CA MET A 1 1.37 -16.32 1.10
C MET A 1 2.73 -16.83 1.54
N HIS A 2 3.65 -15.92 1.87
CA HIS A 2 5.02 -16.24 2.28
C HIS A 2 5.09 -16.49 3.80
N TYR A 3 6.12 -17.21 4.28
CA TYR A 3 6.39 -17.31 5.72
C TYR A 3 6.76 -15.96 6.32
N GLY A 4 6.52 -15.81 7.63
CA GLY A 4 6.90 -14.63 8.39
C GLY A 4 8.42 -14.54 8.57
N ARG A 5 8.89 -13.33 8.87
CA ARG A 5 10.33 -12.98 8.94
C ARG A 5 11.18 -13.90 9.85
N LYS A 6 10.59 -14.47 10.90
CA LYS A 6 11.27 -15.28 11.93
C LYS A 6 10.79 -16.73 11.96
N THR A 7 9.98 -17.17 10.99
CA THR A 7 9.50 -18.54 10.97
C THR A 7 10.69 -19.49 10.84
N PHE A 8 10.70 -20.55 11.66
CA PHE A 8 11.80 -21.54 11.74
C PHE A 8 13.16 -21.00 12.19
N ALA A 9 13.20 -19.83 12.85
CA ALA A 9 14.44 -19.29 13.40
C ALA A 9 14.98 -20.15 14.56
N LYS A 10 16.30 -20.39 14.57
CA LYS A 10 17.00 -21.06 15.68
C LYS A 10 16.95 -20.22 16.98
N SER A 11 16.90 -18.91 16.84
CA SER A 11 16.75 -17.96 17.96
C SER A 11 15.57 -17.02 17.68
N PRO A 12 14.70 -16.74 18.67
CA PRO A 12 13.55 -15.83 18.51
C PRO A 12 13.93 -14.40 18.09
N LEU A 13 15.21 -14.02 18.23
CA LEU A 13 15.69 -12.68 17.90
C LEU A 13 16.20 -12.57 16.45
N SER A 14 16.62 -13.66 15.82
CA SER A 14 17.21 -13.66 14.49
C SER A 14 16.15 -13.84 13.39
N PRO A 15 16.09 -12.95 12.37
CA PRO A 15 15.27 -13.20 11.19
C PRO A 15 15.85 -14.34 10.35
N THR A 16 14.99 -15.18 9.77
CA THR A 16 15.35 -16.20 8.77
C THR A 16 15.13 -15.72 7.35
N LEU A 17 14.29 -14.70 7.18
CA LEU A 17 13.96 -14.06 5.92
C LEU A 17 14.10 -12.56 6.09
N GLN A 18 14.69 -11.89 5.12
CA GLN A 18 14.80 -10.44 5.12
C GLN A 18 14.57 -9.93 3.69
N PRO A 19 13.65 -8.97 3.48
CA PRO A 19 13.50 -8.35 2.19
C PRO A 19 14.72 -7.47 1.88
N TYR A 20 15.01 -7.32 0.58
CA TYR A 20 16.07 -6.41 0.13
C TYR A 20 15.82 -4.98 0.61
N ASP A 21 14.59 -4.50 0.44
CA ASP A 21 14.12 -3.25 1.05
C ASP A 21 13.55 -3.54 2.44
N GLN A 22 14.23 -3.06 3.48
CA GLN A 22 13.88 -3.33 4.87
C GLN A 22 12.53 -2.73 5.29
N ASN A 23 11.97 -1.77 4.55
CA ASN A 23 10.64 -1.23 4.84
C ASN A 23 9.55 -2.30 4.65
N TYR A 24 9.82 -3.34 3.86
CA TYR A 24 8.90 -4.45 3.61
C TYR A 24 8.94 -5.56 4.67
N ASN A 25 9.73 -5.41 5.73
CA ASN A 25 9.86 -6.44 6.78
C ASN A 25 8.49 -6.86 7.36
N GLN A 26 7.54 -5.93 7.37
CA GLN A 26 6.24 -6.06 8.01
C GLN A 26 5.16 -6.59 7.07
N ASN A 27 5.51 -6.81 5.80
CA ASN A 27 4.67 -7.49 4.82
C ASN A 27 4.82 -9.03 4.93
N LEU A 28 5.98 -9.50 5.40
CA LEU A 28 6.31 -10.92 5.42
C LEU A 28 5.45 -11.67 6.44
N GLY A 29 4.76 -12.71 5.97
CA GLY A 29 3.92 -13.55 6.81
C GLY A 29 2.46 -13.13 6.91
N GLN A 30 2.04 -12.07 6.21
CA GLN A 30 0.62 -11.67 6.19
C GLN A 30 -0.24 -12.78 5.59
N ARG A 31 -1.36 -13.09 6.24
CA ARG A 31 -2.32 -14.10 5.79
C ARG A 31 -3.76 -13.65 5.70
N ALA A 32 -4.04 -12.39 6.02
CA ALA A 32 -5.41 -11.87 6.02
C ALA A 32 -6.03 -11.84 4.62
N PHE A 33 -5.22 -11.72 3.56
CA PHE A 33 -5.73 -11.69 2.19
C PHE A 33 -4.71 -12.18 1.16
N ILE A 34 -5.23 -12.62 0.02
CA ILE A 34 -4.44 -13.01 -1.15
C ILE A 34 -3.80 -11.78 -1.80
N ALA A 35 -2.58 -11.92 -2.34
CA ALA A 35 -1.95 -10.85 -3.10
C ALA A 35 -2.72 -10.59 -4.40
N PHE A 36 -2.78 -9.32 -4.84
CA PHE A 36 -3.43 -8.96 -6.10
C PHE A 36 -2.88 -9.76 -7.29
N THR A 37 -1.56 -9.95 -7.35
CA THR A 37 -0.87 -10.73 -8.39
C THR A 37 -1.30 -12.20 -8.40
N ASP A 38 -1.42 -12.83 -7.22
CA ASP A 38 -1.84 -14.23 -7.11
C ASP A 38 -3.30 -14.37 -7.59
N ALA A 39 -4.16 -13.45 -7.18
CA ALA A 39 -5.55 -13.43 -7.63
C ALA A 39 -5.64 -13.17 -9.14
N LYS A 40 -4.85 -12.25 -9.68
CA LYS A 40 -4.78 -11.96 -11.11
C LYS A 40 -4.38 -13.20 -11.91
N GLU A 41 -3.30 -13.88 -11.52
CA GLU A 41 -2.81 -15.08 -12.20
C GLU A 41 -3.87 -16.19 -12.26
N ILE A 42 -4.57 -16.43 -11.14
CA ILE A 42 -5.69 -17.38 -11.09
C ILE A 42 -6.81 -16.96 -12.05
N ASN A 43 -7.19 -15.68 -12.07
CA ASN A 43 -8.23 -15.19 -12.98
C ASN A 43 -7.79 -15.26 -14.44
N GLU A 44 -6.53 -15.01 -14.76
CA GLU A 44 -6.00 -15.13 -16.12
C GLU A 44 -5.99 -16.57 -16.63
N MET A 45 -5.78 -17.56 -15.74
CA MET A 45 -5.85 -18.97 -16.09
C MET A 45 -7.28 -19.48 -16.22
N TYR A 46 -8.13 -19.22 -15.22
CA TYR A 46 -9.45 -19.88 -15.11
C TYR A 46 -10.63 -19.04 -15.61
N CYS A 47 -10.48 -17.72 -15.69
CA CYS A 47 -11.54 -16.80 -16.11
C CYS A 47 -11.27 -16.20 -17.50
N LYS A 48 -10.31 -16.75 -18.24
CA LYS A 48 -10.00 -16.34 -19.60
C LYS A 48 -11.21 -16.54 -20.51
N GLY A 49 -11.60 -15.48 -21.23
CA GLY A 49 -12.68 -15.54 -22.21
C GLY A 49 -14.09 -15.29 -21.66
N ILE A 50 -14.25 -15.08 -20.34
CA ILE A 50 -15.55 -14.69 -19.77
C ILE A 50 -16.01 -13.34 -20.33
N CYS A 51 -15.10 -12.37 -20.41
CA CYS A 51 -15.40 -11.07 -20.98
C CYS A 51 -15.24 -11.07 -22.50
N PRO A 52 -16.26 -10.66 -23.27
CA PRO A 52 -16.20 -10.65 -24.73
C PRO A 52 -15.22 -9.60 -25.27
N LYS A 53 -14.97 -8.55 -24.48
CA LYS A 53 -14.01 -7.49 -24.78
C LYS A 53 -13.07 -7.31 -23.59
N LYS A 54 -11.79 -7.17 -23.89
CA LYS A 54 -10.77 -6.78 -22.92
C LYS A 54 -10.66 -5.26 -22.88
N LEU A 55 -10.66 -4.69 -21.69
CA LEU A 55 -10.38 -3.28 -21.44
C LEU A 55 -8.87 -3.04 -21.35
N PHE A 56 -8.44 -1.83 -21.69
CA PHE A 56 -7.06 -1.39 -21.50
C PHE A 56 -6.85 -0.90 -20.07
N CYS A 57 -6.67 -1.85 -19.15
CA CYS A 57 -6.47 -1.57 -17.73
C CYS A 57 -5.06 -1.07 -17.47
N LEU A 58 -4.93 0.05 -16.74
CA LEU A 58 -3.64 0.64 -16.40
C LEU A 58 -3.06 0.02 -15.12
N HIS A 59 -1.78 0.30 -14.89
CA HIS A 59 -1.07 -0.03 -13.64
C HIS A 59 -1.14 -1.53 -13.26
N GLY A 60 -1.24 -2.40 -14.27
CA GLY A 60 -1.29 -3.85 -14.10
C GLY A 60 -2.66 -4.41 -13.71
N GLY A 61 -3.71 -3.60 -13.74
CA GLY A 61 -5.09 -4.09 -13.65
C GLY A 61 -5.46 -5.04 -14.79
N TYR A 62 -6.58 -5.74 -14.65
CA TYR A 62 -7.15 -6.62 -15.68
C TYR A 62 -8.67 -6.44 -15.76
N THR A 63 -9.29 -6.81 -16.87
CA THR A 63 -10.76 -6.71 -17.02
C THR A 63 -11.43 -7.60 -15.96
N ASP A 64 -12.33 -7.04 -15.15
CA ASP A 64 -12.94 -7.81 -14.06
C ASP A 64 -13.83 -8.91 -14.68
N PRO A 65 -13.53 -10.21 -14.48
CA PRO A 65 -14.34 -11.29 -15.05
C PRO A 65 -15.75 -11.35 -14.48
N LYS A 66 -16.02 -10.69 -13.35
CA LYS A 66 -17.36 -10.56 -12.77
C LYS A 66 -18.09 -9.31 -13.27
N ASP A 67 -17.39 -8.36 -13.86
CA ASP A 67 -17.93 -7.12 -14.40
C ASP A 67 -17.07 -6.60 -15.56
N CYS A 68 -17.39 -7.07 -16.76
CA CYS A 68 -16.65 -6.76 -17.98
C CYS A 68 -16.71 -5.28 -18.40
N THR A 69 -17.41 -4.43 -17.64
CA THR A 69 -17.49 -2.99 -17.90
C THR A 69 -16.39 -2.20 -17.18
N LYS A 70 -15.62 -2.83 -16.28
CA LYS A 70 -14.53 -2.19 -15.54
C LYS A 70 -13.33 -3.11 -15.36
N CYS A 71 -12.23 -2.50 -14.94
CA CYS A 71 -11.03 -3.20 -14.52
C CYS A 71 -11.09 -3.55 -13.02
N ARG A 72 -10.51 -4.70 -12.68
CA ARG A 72 -10.09 -5.03 -11.32
C ARG A 72 -8.71 -4.43 -11.11
N CYS A 73 -8.61 -3.54 -10.13
CA CYS A 73 -7.44 -2.70 -9.91
C CYS A 73 -6.59 -3.17 -8.72
N PRO A 74 -5.27 -2.94 -8.74
CA PRO A 74 -4.46 -3.13 -7.55
C PRO A 74 -4.90 -2.21 -6.41
N ASP A 75 -4.59 -2.60 -5.17
CA ASP A 75 -4.96 -1.84 -3.97
C ASP A 75 -4.46 -0.39 -4.04
N GLY A 76 -5.34 0.56 -3.71
CA GLY A 76 -5.09 2.01 -3.80
C GLY A 76 -5.48 2.65 -5.13
N LEU A 77 -5.76 1.85 -6.17
CA LEU A 77 -6.20 2.33 -7.48
C LEU A 77 -7.68 2.03 -7.75
N GLY A 78 -8.34 2.90 -8.51
CA GLY A 78 -9.75 2.80 -8.84
C GLY A 78 -10.10 3.39 -10.20
N GLY A 79 -11.39 3.61 -10.41
CA GLY A 79 -11.93 4.03 -11.70
C GLY A 79 -12.07 2.86 -12.68
N LYS A 80 -12.69 3.13 -13.84
CA LYS A 80 -12.99 2.11 -14.84
C LYS A 80 -11.74 1.41 -15.39
N LEU A 81 -10.63 2.15 -15.51
CA LEU A 81 -9.38 1.69 -16.11
C LEU A 81 -8.20 1.69 -15.13
N CYS A 82 -8.46 1.76 -13.82
CA CYS A 82 -7.43 1.85 -12.78
C CYS A 82 -6.56 3.13 -12.83
N ASN A 83 -7.05 4.20 -13.46
CA ASN A 83 -6.35 5.48 -13.64
C ASN A 83 -6.63 6.50 -12.52
N GLU A 84 -7.54 6.17 -11.61
CA GLU A 84 -7.98 7.04 -10.52
C GLU A 84 -7.50 6.49 -9.17
N VAL A 85 -7.59 7.33 -8.13
CA VAL A 85 -7.39 6.87 -6.75
C VAL A 85 -8.60 6.03 -6.35
N ALA A 86 -8.37 4.92 -5.62
CA ALA A 86 -9.48 4.14 -5.10
C ALA A 86 -10.41 5.00 -4.22
N PRO A 87 -11.73 4.72 -4.21
CA PRO A 87 -12.65 5.40 -3.33
C PRO A 87 -12.19 5.31 -1.87
N SER A 88 -12.47 6.37 -1.10
CA SER A 88 -12.13 6.46 0.32
C SER A 88 -13.39 6.71 1.13
N ALA A 89 -13.33 6.45 2.43
CA ALA A 89 -14.38 6.90 3.34
C ALA A 89 -14.49 8.44 3.34
N SER A 90 -15.66 8.96 3.70
CA SER A 90 -15.97 10.40 3.61
C SER A 90 -15.09 11.29 4.48
N ASN A 91 -14.52 10.75 5.56
CA ASN A 91 -13.64 11.49 6.47
C ASN A 91 -12.18 11.61 5.98
N CYS A 92 -11.81 10.96 4.87
CA CYS A 92 -10.44 10.91 4.37
C CYS A 92 -10.00 12.19 3.61
N GLY A 93 -10.94 13.06 3.25
CA GLY A 93 -10.65 14.24 2.42
C GLY A 93 -10.30 13.88 0.97
N GLN A 94 -9.51 14.72 0.31
CA GLN A 94 -9.14 14.55 -1.09
C GLN A 94 -8.05 13.49 -1.27
N GLY A 95 -8.32 12.48 -2.11
CA GLY A 95 -7.37 11.40 -2.41
C GLY A 95 -6.24 11.78 -3.37
N ASP A 96 -6.50 12.64 -4.36
CA ASP A 96 -5.49 13.01 -5.37
C ASP A 96 -4.76 14.29 -4.96
N LEU A 97 -3.49 14.14 -4.57
CA LEU A 97 -2.63 15.16 -4.00
C LEU A 97 -1.46 15.46 -4.95
N ARG A 98 -0.90 16.66 -4.83
CA ARG A 98 0.29 17.08 -5.60
C ARG A 98 1.40 17.49 -4.65
N ALA A 99 2.60 16.97 -4.90
CA ALA A 99 3.77 17.35 -4.13
C ALA A 99 4.19 18.80 -4.44
N ALA A 100 4.64 19.51 -3.40
CA ALA A 100 5.07 20.91 -3.46
C ALA A 100 6.51 21.06 -2.94
N ASN A 101 7.12 22.23 -3.17
CA ASN A 101 8.50 22.52 -2.75
C ASN A 101 8.68 22.64 -1.23
N LYS A 102 7.59 22.69 -0.47
CA LYS A 102 7.56 22.73 0.98
C LYS A 102 6.92 21.44 1.50
N PHE A 103 7.27 21.06 2.72
CA PHE A 103 6.64 19.90 3.35
C PHE A 103 5.13 20.13 3.48
N VAL A 104 4.38 19.18 2.96
CA VAL A 104 2.93 19.04 3.13
C VAL A 104 2.71 17.84 4.05
N ASN A 105 1.85 18.02 5.05
CA ASN A 105 1.50 16.95 5.99
C ASN A 105 0.28 16.19 5.47
N LEU A 106 0.31 14.86 5.62
CA LEU A 106 -0.83 13.98 5.43
C LEU A 106 -0.94 13.11 6.68
N ALA A 107 -2.09 13.13 7.31
CA ALA A 107 -2.36 12.35 8.51
C ALA A 107 -3.81 11.89 8.51
N MET A 108 -4.05 10.73 9.11
CA MET A 108 -5.40 10.26 9.44
C MET A 108 -5.39 9.60 10.80
N ASN A 109 -6.54 9.63 11.44
CA ASN A 109 -6.82 8.91 12.67
C ASN A 109 -8.19 8.23 12.61
N GLY A 110 -8.39 7.28 13.52
CA GLY A 110 -9.63 6.57 13.68
C GLY A 110 -9.84 5.40 12.73
N ALA A 111 -10.93 4.67 12.91
CA ALA A 111 -11.31 3.59 12.02
C ALA A 111 -11.73 4.15 10.66
N SER A 112 -10.97 3.84 9.61
CA SER A 112 -11.26 4.30 8.24
C SER A 112 -10.48 3.49 7.20
N GLU A 113 -10.90 3.60 5.94
CA GLU A 113 -10.16 3.15 4.77
C GLU A 113 -9.99 4.33 3.81
N CYS A 114 -8.75 4.80 3.71
CA CYS A 114 -8.38 5.98 2.93
C CYS A 114 -7.30 5.64 1.91
N ASN A 115 -7.46 6.18 0.70
CA ASN A 115 -6.56 5.99 -0.41
C ASN A 115 -6.12 7.36 -0.93
N TYR A 116 -4.81 7.55 -1.06
CA TYR A 116 -4.22 8.77 -1.58
C TYR A 116 -3.23 8.48 -2.69
N ARG A 117 -3.13 9.40 -3.65
CA ARG A 117 -2.06 9.47 -4.65
C ARG A 117 -1.34 10.80 -4.49
N ILE A 118 -0.04 10.75 -4.25
CA ILE A 118 0.83 11.93 -4.25
C ILE A 118 1.53 11.97 -5.60
N THR A 119 1.10 12.88 -6.45
CA THR A 119 1.67 13.07 -7.79
C THR A 119 2.98 13.86 -7.72
N VAL A 120 4.02 13.32 -8.35
CA VAL A 120 5.33 13.96 -8.48
C VAL A 120 5.43 14.59 -9.87
N PRO A 121 5.78 15.89 -9.99
CA PRO A 121 6.02 16.52 -11.28
C PRO A 121 7.13 15.82 -12.07
N GLU A 122 7.03 15.85 -13.39
CA GLU A 122 8.04 15.26 -14.27
C GLU A 122 9.43 15.85 -14.02
N GLY A 123 10.46 14.99 -14.00
CA GLY A 123 11.83 15.40 -13.74
C GLY A 123 12.14 15.75 -12.27
N LYS A 124 11.16 15.67 -11.35
CA LYS A 124 11.37 15.89 -9.92
C LYS A 124 11.42 14.58 -9.15
N LYS A 125 12.00 14.67 -7.94
CA LYS A 125 12.00 13.59 -6.94
C LYS A 125 11.20 14.03 -5.74
N LEU A 126 10.49 13.07 -5.15
CA LEU A 126 9.76 13.21 -3.90
C LEU A 126 10.64 12.69 -2.76
N THR A 127 10.69 13.46 -1.68
CA THR A 127 11.08 12.97 -0.36
C THR A 127 9.82 12.87 0.49
N LEU A 128 9.49 11.67 0.94
CA LEU A 128 8.39 11.37 1.86
C LEU A 128 8.97 10.82 3.17
N ILE A 129 8.51 11.35 4.30
CA ILE A 129 8.93 10.90 5.63
C ILE A 129 7.69 10.43 6.37
N VAL A 130 7.65 9.16 6.75
CA VAL A 130 6.63 8.61 7.65
C VAL A 130 7.08 8.95 9.06
N ASP A 131 6.39 9.90 9.69
CA ASP A 131 6.72 10.37 11.04
C ASP A 131 6.15 9.42 12.10
N GLN A 132 4.90 8.98 11.94
CA GLN A 132 4.21 8.12 12.89
C GLN A 132 3.30 7.11 12.19
N ALA A 133 3.23 5.90 12.76
CA ALA A 133 2.36 4.81 12.36
C ALA A 133 1.96 4.06 13.63
N ASN A 134 1.00 4.62 14.36
CA ASN A 134 0.55 4.13 15.64
C ASN A 134 -0.84 3.51 15.47
N PHE A 135 -0.93 2.21 15.63
CA PHE A 135 -2.17 1.45 15.53
C PHE A 135 -2.29 0.60 16.80
N ASP A 136 -3.49 0.14 17.16
CA ASP A 136 -3.60 -0.70 18.35
C ASP A 136 -3.36 -2.18 18.06
N GLY A 137 -2.54 -2.79 18.90
CA GLY A 137 -1.79 -4.01 18.60
C GLY A 137 -2.61 -5.30 18.65
N GLY A 138 -2.98 -5.82 17.49
CA GLY A 138 -3.20 -7.25 17.28
C GLY A 138 -1.85 -8.00 17.26
N ALA A 139 -1.54 -8.68 18.38
CA ALA A 139 -0.52 -9.71 18.58
C ALA A 139 0.97 -9.39 18.28
N GLY A 140 1.64 -8.78 19.27
CA GLY A 140 3.08 -8.98 19.52
C GLY A 140 4.07 -8.30 18.55
N LYS A 141 5.34 -8.20 18.95
CA LYS A 141 6.45 -7.61 18.15
C LYS A 141 6.79 -8.39 16.85
N GLN A 142 5.90 -9.28 16.39
CA GLN A 142 6.22 -10.42 15.53
C GLN A 142 5.22 -10.66 14.39
N ALA A 143 4.03 -10.03 14.41
CA ALA A 143 3.02 -10.20 13.37
C ALA A 143 3.23 -9.26 12.18
N ALA A 144 2.84 -9.73 10.99
CA ALA A 144 2.76 -8.90 9.80
C ALA A 144 1.64 -7.85 9.96
N CYS A 145 1.77 -6.73 9.24
CA CYS A 145 0.72 -5.71 9.23
C CYS A 145 -0.46 -6.19 8.35
N GLU A 146 -1.42 -6.83 9.00
CA GLU A 146 -2.55 -7.52 8.35
C GLU A 146 -3.82 -6.66 8.26
N GLU A 147 -4.28 -6.11 9.38
CA GLU A 147 -5.60 -5.47 9.46
C GLU A 147 -5.55 -3.95 9.65
N ASN A 148 -4.54 -3.46 10.37
CA ASN A 148 -4.39 -2.05 10.71
C ASN A 148 -2.99 -1.57 10.30
N PHE A 149 -2.91 -0.71 9.29
CA PHE A 149 -1.65 -0.25 8.73
C PHE A 149 -1.79 1.01 7.89
N VAL A 150 -0.64 1.65 7.64
CA VAL A 150 -0.42 2.52 6.49
C VAL A 150 0.51 1.83 5.50
N GLU A 151 0.09 1.68 4.26
CA GLU A 151 0.89 1.12 3.16
C GLU A 151 1.35 2.26 2.24
N ILE A 152 2.65 2.30 1.95
CA ILE A 152 3.24 3.25 1.01
C ILE A 152 3.73 2.49 -0.21
N LYS A 153 3.08 2.70 -1.36
CA LYS A 153 3.53 2.16 -2.66
C LYS A 153 4.38 3.19 -3.37
N TYR A 154 5.69 2.95 -3.39
CA TYR A 154 6.69 3.74 -4.12
C TYR A 154 7.46 2.92 -5.16
N GLY A 155 7.16 1.62 -5.27
CA GLY A 155 7.74 0.73 -6.27
C GLY A 155 7.24 1.02 -7.69
N ALA A 156 8.03 0.62 -8.68
CA ALA A 156 7.67 0.78 -10.09
C ALA A 156 6.46 -0.06 -10.52
N ASN A 157 6.26 -1.21 -9.88
CA ASN A 157 5.14 -2.11 -10.15
C ASN A 157 4.04 -1.93 -9.10
N LEU A 158 2.92 -1.34 -9.49
CA LEU A 158 1.78 -1.06 -8.60
C LEU A 158 0.88 -2.29 -8.35
N GLU A 159 1.10 -3.40 -9.06
CA GLU A 159 0.43 -4.67 -8.78
C GLU A 159 0.88 -5.26 -7.43
N MET A 160 2.11 -4.95 -7.04
CA MET A 160 2.68 -5.40 -5.78
C MET A 160 2.20 -4.51 -4.63
N ALA A 161 2.07 -5.09 -3.44
CA ALA A 161 1.87 -4.31 -2.23
C ALA A 161 3.04 -3.34 -1.99
N GLY A 162 2.76 -2.19 -1.39
CA GLY A 162 3.75 -1.26 -0.87
C GLY A 162 4.32 -1.69 0.47
N ALA A 163 5.25 -0.92 1.02
CA ALA A 163 5.75 -1.15 2.38
C ALA A 163 4.67 -0.81 3.41
N ARG A 164 4.40 -1.71 4.35
CA ARG A 164 3.42 -1.49 5.42
C ARG A 164 4.06 -1.11 6.73
N PHE A 165 3.49 -0.08 7.34
CA PHE A 165 3.86 0.41 8.66
C PHE A 165 2.66 0.25 9.60
N CYS A 166 2.93 -0.37 10.73
CA CYS A 166 1.99 -0.58 11.81
C CYS A 166 2.76 -0.46 13.16
N PRO A 167 2.15 -0.68 14.33
CA PRO A 167 2.73 -0.30 15.62
C PRO A 167 4.05 -1.02 15.84
N ARG A 168 5.07 -0.30 16.30
CA ARG A 168 6.43 -0.83 16.53
C ARG A 168 7.19 -1.24 15.26
N SER A 169 6.68 -0.94 14.06
CA SER A 169 7.43 -1.07 12.81
C SER A 169 8.43 0.07 12.61
N LEU A 170 8.15 1.25 13.17
CA LEU A 170 9.01 2.41 13.12
C LEU A 170 9.94 2.45 14.34
N ASN A 171 11.25 2.60 14.06
CA ASN A 171 12.27 2.96 15.06
C ASN A 171 12.68 4.43 14.89
N GLY A 172 11.69 5.30 14.65
CA GLY A 172 11.87 6.69 14.24
C GLY A 172 11.31 6.96 12.84
N PRO A 173 11.43 8.21 12.35
CA PRO A 173 10.93 8.59 11.04
C PRO A 173 11.58 7.76 9.93
N THR A 174 10.79 7.33 8.95
CA THR A 174 11.28 6.56 7.80
C THR A 174 11.21 7.41 6.54
N GLU A 175 12.35 7.67 5.90
CA GLU A 175 12.44 8.40 4.65
C GLU A 175 12.31 7.46 3.45
N ILE A 176 11.48 7.85 2.48
CA ILE A 176 11.23 7.16 1.21
C ILE A 176 11.43 8.18 0.09
N GLN A 177 12.24 7.84 -0.90
CA GLN A 177 12.45 8.64 -2.10
C GLN A 177 11.79 8.00 -3.32
N SER A 178 11.17 8.81 -4.17
CA SER A 178 10.54 8.33 -5.41
C SER A 178 10.56 9.38 -6.51
N SER A 179 10.87 8.99 -7.74
CA SER A 179 10.67 9.83 -8.94
C SER A 179 9.30 9.62 -9.60
N LYS A 180 8.47 8.74 -9.03
CA LYS A 180 7.13 8.40 -9.50
C LYS A 180 6.09 8.80 -8.46
N SER A 181 4.83 8.90 -8.89
CA SER A 181 3.71 9.06 -7.97
C SER A 181 3.73 7.97 -6.89
N VAL A 182 3.49 8.38 -5.65
CA VAL A 182 3.42 7.49 -4.49
C VAL A 182 1.97 7.31 -4.09
N TYR A 183 1.59 6.09 -3.74
CA TYR A 183 0.24 5.80 -3.24
C TYR A 183 0.30 5.49 -1.75
N VAL A 184 -0.62 6.09 -0.99
CA VAL A 184 -0.72 5.91 0.46
C VAL A 184 -2.08 5.29 0.75
N ILE A 185 -2.08 4.13 1.38
CA ILE A 185 -3.31 3.42 1.74
C ILE A 185 -3.33 3.31 3.26
N TYR A 186 -4.30 3.95 3.90
CA TYR A 186 -4.56 3.81 5.32
C TYR A 186 -5.74 2.88 5.52
N LYS A 187 -5.57 1.87 6.37
CA LYS A 187 -6.64 0.96 6.74
C LYS A 187 -6.59 0.71 8.23
N SER A 188 -7.68 0.98 8.92
CA SER A 188 -7.83 0.61 10.32
C SER A 188 -9.29 0.39 10.71
N GLN A 189 -9.51 -0.52 11.65
CA GLN A 189 -10.78 -0.75 12.33
C GLN A 189 -10.80 -0.18 13.76
N LYS A 190 -9.73 0.49 14.19
CA LYS A 190 -9.53 0.97 15.57
C LYS A 190 -9.55 2.49 15.63
N ASN A 191 -10.26 3.03 16.62
CA ASN A 191 -10.40 4.48 16.79
C ASN A 191 -9.10 5.13 17.29
N GLU A 192 -8.24 4.37 17.94
CA GLU A 192 -6.95 4.80 18.46
C GLU A 192 -5.84 4.79 17.40
N SER A 193 -6.14 4.29 16.20
CA SER A 193 -5.16 4.27 15.11
C SER A 193 -4.93 5.66 14.54
N GLU A 194 -3.68 5.93 14.21
CA GLU A 194 -3.22 7.16 13.61
C GLU A 194 -1.99 6.90 12.75
N PHE A 195 -1.86 7.68 11.68
CA PHE A 195 -0.60 7.84 10.99
C PHE A 195 -0.37 9.31 10.68
N SER A 196 0.90 9.69 10.61
CA SER A 196 1.31 10.98 10.05
C SER A 196 2.54 10.81 9.19
N LEU A 197 2.52 11.51 8.06
CA LEU A 197 3.65 11.62 7.16
C LEU A 197 3.72 13.04 6.60
N ARG A 198 4.88 13.36 6.06
CA ARG A 198 5.16 14.64 5.42
C ARG A 198 5.93 14.40 4.15
N TYR A 199 5.61 15.18 3.12
CA TYR A 199 6.23 15.00 1.81
C TYR A 199 6.51 16.34 1.13
N LYS A 200 7.55 16.37 0.32
CA LYS A 200 7.91 17.50 -0.54
C LYS A 200 8.59 17.01 -1.80
N ILE A 201 8.66 17.84 -2.82
CA ILE A 201 9.60 17.64 -3.91
C ILE A 201 10.97 18.19 -3.53
N ASP A 202 12.01 17.49 -3.98
CA ASP A 202 13.38 17.98 -3.89
C ASP A 202 13.58 19.09 -4.93
N ALA A 203 14.38 20.09 -4.54
CA ALA A 203 14.65 21.27 -5.37
C ALA A 203 15.39 20.87 -6.67
#